data_AF-A0A935QSM2-F1
#
_entry.id   AF-A0A935QSM2-F1
#
_cell.length_a   1.000
_cell.length_b   1.000
_cell.length_c   1.000
_cell.angle_alpha   90.00
_cell.angle_beta   90.00
_cell.angle_gamma   90.00
#
_symmetry.space_group_name_H-M   'P 1'
#
loop_
_entity.id
_entity.type
_entity.pdbx_description
1 polymer ?
#
loop_
_entity_poly.entity_id
_entity_poly.type
_entity_poly.pdbx_seq_one_letter_code
_entity_poly.pdbx_strand_id
1 'polypeptide(L)'
;MPFALLRAQATELAALRRAGALDGLQHHSLDVTLASLLDIQGGCERIKGTPIPRGYGYAAELLVQIYAVMLPFGLVAELGPLIVLLNLIVCMAFNLISEVGRVLEDPFTMFYNGLPLSDLSRKIEINLRQTLGETELPPLRQPAPNGVLM
;
A
#
# COMPACT_ATOMS: atom_id res chain seq x y z
N MET A 1 17.76 5.09 -2.03
CA MET A 1 17.64 6.51 -1.66
C MET A 1 17.14 6.73 -0.22
N PRO A 2 16.06 6.10 0.30
CA PRO A 2 15.58 6.34 1.68
C PRO A 2 16.56 5.92 2.78
N PHE A 3 17.24 4.77 2.62
CA PHE A 3 18.31 4.34 3.55
C PHE A 3 19.44 5.39 3.71
N ALA A 4 19.76 6.13 2.65
CA ALA A 4 20.82 7.15 2.71
C ALA A 4 20.45 8.32 3.62
N LEU A 5 19.16 8.69 3.69
CA LEU A 5 18.65 9.73 4.59
C LEU A 5 18.76 9.30 6.06
N LEU A 6 18.31 8.07 6.38
CA LEU A 6 18.42 7.53 7.73
C LEU A 6 19.89 7.41 8.18
N ARG A 7 20.79 7.02 7.27
CA ARG A 7 22.22 6.98 7.56
C ARG A 7 22.80 8.37 7.82
N ALA A 8 22.36 9.39 7.08
CA ALA A 8 22.78 10.77 7.31
C ALA A 8 22.33 11.25 8.70
N GLN A 9 21.07 11.02 9.07
CA GLN A 9 20.53 11.36 10.39
C GLN A 9 21.30 10.67 11.53
N ALA A 10 21.59 9.36 11.40
CA ALA A 10 22.39 8.63 12.39
C ALA A 10 23.79 9.23 12.56
N THR A 11 24.42 9.63 11.44
CA THR A 11 25.75 10.26 11.46
C THR A 11 25.73 11.61 12.17
N GLU A 12 24.67 12.40 11.96
CA GLU A 12 24.48 13.70 12.61
C GLU A 12 24.22 13.55 14.11
N LEU A 13 23.38 12.60 14.53
CA LEU A 13 23.18 12.29 15.96
C LEU A 13 24.48 11.86 16.64
N ALA A 14 25.31 11.06 15.97
CA ALA A 14 26.62 10.66 16.48
C ALA A 14 27.60 11.83 16.57
N ALA A 15 27.50 12.83 15.67
CA ALA A 15 28.28 14.05 15.74
C ALA A 15 27.83 14.93 16.93
N LEU A 16 26.53 15.10 17.13
CA LEU A 16 25.95 15.85 18.26
C LEU A 16 26.31 15.23 19.62
N ARG A 17 26.31 13.90 19.71
CA ARG A 17 26.78 13.18 20.91
C ARG A 17 28.26 13.44 21.19
N ARG A 18 29.11 13.40 20.16
CA ARG A 18 30.55 13.70 20.28
C ARG A 18 30.83 15.15 20.66
N ALA A 19 29.98 16.07 20.21
CA ALA A 19 30.05 17.49 20.55
C ALA A 19 29.51 17.81 21.97
N GLY A 20 28.97 16.83 22.69
CA GLY A 20 28.38 17.02 24.02
C GLY A 20 27.00 17.68 24.02
N ALA A 21 26.37 17.85 22.85
CA ALA A 21 25.04 18.43 22.71
C ALA A 21 23.91 17.46 23.08
N LEU A 22 24.21 16.15 23.13
CA LEU A 22 23.31 15.09 23.57
C LEU A 22 23.95 14.28 24.70
N ASP A 23 23.16 14.00 25.73
CA ASP A 23 23.52 13.01 26.74
C ASP A 23 23.34 11.56 26.21
N GLY A 24 23.72 10.58 27.01
CA GLY A 24 23.62 9.16 26.62
C GLY A 24 22.18 8.66 26.47
N LEU A 25 21.25 9.13 27.30
CA LEU A 25 19.84 8.73 27.28
C LEU A 25 19.12 9.36 26.08
N GLN A 26 19.34 10.65 25.83
CA GLN A 26 18.81 11.37 24.68
C GLN A 26 19.29 10.74 23.37
N HIS A 27 20.59 10.45 23.27
CA HIS A 27 21.15 9.78 22.10
C HIS A 27 20.53 8.39 21.89
N HIS A 28 20.42 7.59 22.95
CA HIS A 28 19.78 6.28 22.88
C HIS A 28 18.31 6.36 22.45
N SER A 29 17.54 7.31 22.99
CA SER A 29 16.12 7.49 22.63
C SER A 29 15.93 7.84 21.14
N LEU A 30 16.80 8.68 20.59
CA LEU A 30 16.76 9.05 19.18
C LEU A 30 17.23 7.88 18.29
N ASP A 31 18.24 7.13 18.71
CA ASP A 31 18.72 5.93 18.01
C ASP A 31 17.64 4.85 17.92
N VAL A 32 16.89 4.62 19.01
CA VAL A 32 15.71 3.72 19.01
C VAL A 32 14.65 4.17 18.01
N THR A 33 14.44 5.48 17.88
CA THR A 33 13.49 6.04 16.90
C THR A 33 13.98 5.80 15.46
N LEU A 34 15.27 6.00 15.18
CA LEU A 34 15.85 5.69 13.86
C LEU A 34 15.78 4.20 13.53
N ALA A 35 16.02 3.33 14.50
CA ALA A 35 15.89 1.88 14.34
C ALA A 35 14.44 1.49 13.97
N SER A 36 13.45 2.13 14.60
CA SER A 36 12.03 1.94 14.26
C SER A 36 11.71 2.38 12.82
N LEU A 37 12.24 3.52 12.37
CA LEU A 37 12.08 3.96 10.98
C LEU A 37 12.73 3.00 9.97
N LEU A 38 13.89 2.44 10.31
CA LEU A 38 14.55 1.41 9.49
C LEU A 38 13.71 0.13 9.38
N ASP A 39 13.10 -0.32 10.49
CA ASP A 39 12.22 -1.49 10.48
C ASP A 39 10.98 -1.27 9.62
N ILE A 40 10.35 -0.09 9.72
CA ILE A 40 9.22 0.30 8.86
C ILE A 40 9.64 0.29 7.38
N GLN A 41 10.80 0.88 7.04
CA GLN A 41 11.31 0.87 5.67
C GLN A 41 11.51 -0.56 5.15
N GLY A 42 12.15 -1.43 5.95
CA GLY A 42 12.34 -2.83 5.61
C GLY A 42 11.02 -3.59 5.47
N GLY A 43 10.02 -3.25 6.28
CA GLY A 43 8.65 -3.74 6.15
C GLY A 43 8.01 -3.37 4.82
N CYS A 44 8.08 -2.09 4.43
CA CYS A 44 7.58 -1.62 3.14
C CYS A 44 8.30 -2.26 1.95
N GLU A 45 9.62 -2.40 2.02
CA GLU A 45 10.43 -3.08 1.00
C GLU A 45 10.07 -4.56 0.90
N ARG A 46 9.80 -5.24 2.01
CA ARG A 46 9.31 -6.63 2.02
C ARG A 46 7.93 -6.72 1.36
N ILE A 47 6.96 -5.91 1.76
CA ILE A 47 5.61 -5.90 1.17
C ILE A 47 5.70 -5.69 -0.36
N LYS A 48 6.54 -4.75 -0.81
CA LYS A 48 6.71 -4.48 -2.24
C LYS A 48 7.55 -5.54 -2.97
N GLY A 49 8.54 -6.10 -2.30
CA GLY A 49 9.55 -7.00 -2.86
C GLY A 49 9.18 -8.48 -2.80
N THR A 50 8.16 -8.86 -2.02
CA THR A 50 7.63 -10.23 -1.94
C THR A 50 6.18 -10.28 -2.45
N PRO A 51 5.94 -10.02 -3.76
CA PRO A 51 4.61 -10.19 -4.32
C PRO A 51 4.18 -11.65 -4.23
N ILE A 52 2.87 -11.88 -4.17
CA ILE A 52 2.31 -13.24 -4.16
C ILE A 52 2.83 -13.99 -5.40
N PRO A 53 3.27 -15.27 -5.26
CA PRO A 53 3.79 -16.00 -6.40
C PRO A 53 2.73 -16.08 -7.51
N ARG A 54 3.12 -15.73 -8.73
CA ARG A 54 2.20 -15.64 -9.90
C ARG A 54 1.37 -16.90 -10.14
N GLY A 55 1.86 -18.07 -9.72
CA GLY A 55 1.14 -19.34 -9.82
C GLY A 55 -0.18 -19.37 -9.04
N TYR A 56 -0.29 -18.64 -7.92
CA TYR A 56 -1.53 -18.58 -7.13
C TYR A 56 -2.62 -17.79 -7.84
N GLY A 57 -2.28 -16.61 -8.37
CA GLY A 57 -3.20 -15.81 -9.19
C GLY A 57 -3.66 -16.57 -10.44
N TYR A 58 -2.72 -17.20 -11.15
CA TYR A 58 -3.04 -18.02 -12.31
C TYR A 58 -3.97 -19.20 -11.99
N ALA A 59 -3.73 -19.91 -10.88
CA ALA A 59 -4.61 -21.02 -10.48
C ALA A 59 -6.03 -20.53 -10.15
N ALA A 60 -6.16 -19.40 -9.47
CA ALA A 60 -7.46 -18.81 -9.17
C ALA A 60 -8.22 -18.40 -10.45
N GLU A 61 -7.55 -17.73 -11.39
CA GLU A 61 -8.11 -17.37 -12.70
C GLU A 61 -8.56 -18.61 -13.48
N LEU A 62 -7.74 -19.66 -13.50
CA LEU A 62 -8.06 -20.92 -14.18
C LEU A 62 -9.30 -21.60 -13.58
N LEU A 63 -9.42 -21.61 -12.25
CA LEU A 63 -10.60 -22.17 -11.56
C LEU A 63 -11.88 -21.39 -11.89
N VAL A 64 -11.81 -20.05 -11.92
CA VAL A 64 -12.96 -19.20 -12.32
C VAL A 64 -13.38 -19.49 -13.76
N GLN A 65 -12.42 -19.66 -14.68
CA GLN A 65 -12.71 -20.01 -16.08
C GLN A 65 -13.34 -21.40 -16.21
N ILE A 66 -12.82 -22.41 -15.50
CA ILE A 66 -13.39 -23.76 -15.50
C ILE A 66 -14.83 -23.72 -14.95
N TYR A 67 -15.05 -23.00 -13.85
CA TYR A 67 -16.37 -22.84 -13.25
C TYR A 67 -17.35 -22.14 -14.19
N ALA A 68 -16.92 -21.06 -14.85
CA ALA A 68 -17.73 -20.31 -15.83
C ALA A 68 -18.21 -21.19 -17.00
N VAL A 69 -17.39 -22.16 -17.41
CA VAL A 69 -17.74 -23.12 -18.47
C VAL A 69 -18.63 -24.24 -17.92
N MET A 70 -18.35 -24.78 -16.73
CA MET A 70 -19.11 -25.91 -16.18
C MET A 70 -20.50 -25.53 -15.66
N LEU A 71 -20.66 -24.34 -15.06
CA LEU A 71 -21.91 -23.88 -14.45
C LEU A 71 -23.15 -24.02 -15.37
N PRO A 72 -23.14 -23.57 -16.63
CA PRO A 72 -24.31 -23.70 -17.49
C PRO A 72 -24.69 -25.16 -17.77
N PHE A 73 -23.72 -26.08 -17.90
CA PHE A 73 -24.02 -27.49 -18.12
C PHE A 73 -24.68 -28.15 -16.90
N GLY A 74 -24.34 -27.70 -15.69
CA GLY A 74 -24.91 -28.23 -14.45
C GLY A 74 -26.37 -27.82 -14.21
N LEU A 75 -26.82 -26.72 -14.81
CA LEU A 75 -28.12 -26.09 -14.51
C LEU A 75 -29.03 -25.93 -15.73
N VAL A 76 -28.58 -26.25 -16.93
CA VAL A 76 -29.37 -26.09 -18.18
C VAL A 76 -30.69 -26.87 -18.16
N ALA A 77 -30.73 -28.03 -17.49
CA ALA A 77 -31.93 -28.86 -17.41
C ALA A 77 -33.06 -28.21 -16.58
N GLU A 78 -32.71 -27.40 -15.57
CA GLU A 78 -33.67 -26.74 -14.68
C GLU A 78 -34.05 -25.34 -15.17
N LEU A 79 -33.09 -24.60 -15.72
CA LEU A 79 -33.24 -23.17 -16.02
C LEU A 79 -33.45 -22.87 -17.51
N GLY A 80 -33.23 -23.84 -18.41
CA GLY A 80 -33.40 -23.63 -19.85
C GLY A 80 -32.60 -22.42 -20.35
N PRO A 81 -33.15 -21.56 -21.23
CA PRO A 81 -32.44 -20.39 -21.77
C PRO A 81 -32.03 -19.33 -20.73
N LEU A 82 -32.72 -19.27 -19.57
CA LEU A 82 -32.44 -18.29 -18.52
C LEU A 82 -31.03 -18.47 -17.93
N ILE A 83 -30.47 -19.67 -18.04
CA ILE A 83 -29.12 -19.99 -17.56
C ILE A 83 -28.04 -19.09 -18.18
N VAL A 84 -28.23 -18.61 -19.41
CA VAL A 84 -27.25 -17.72 -20.08
C VAL A 84 -27.12 -16.40 -19.31
N LEU A 85 -28.26 -15.80 -18.92
CA LEU A 85 -28.28 -14.56 -18.16
C LEU A 85 -27.71 -14.77 -16.75
N LEU A 86 -28.11 -15.86 -16.09
CA LEU A 86 -27.60 -16.18 -14.76
C LEU A 86 -26.09 -16.42 -14.78
N ASN A 87 -25.59 -17.19 -15.74
CA ASN A 87 -24.17 -17.47 -15.90
C ASN A 87 -23.36 -16.20 -16.14
N LEU A 88 -23.89 -15.26 -16.94
CA LEU A 88 -23.24 -13.96 -17.17
C LEU A 88 -23.06 -13.19 -15.86
N ILE A 89 -24.10 -13.12 -15.02
CA ILE A 89 -24.06 -12.41 -13.73
C ILE A 89 -23.04 -13.06 -12.79
N VAL A 90 -23.06 -14.39 -12.71
CA VAL A 90 -22.15 -15.15 -11.84
C VAL A 90 -20.69 -15.00 -12.31
N CYS A 91 -20.42 -15.14 -13.60
CA CYS A 91 -19.09 -14.92 -14.17
C CYS A 91 -18.61 -13.49 -13.92
N MET A 92 -19.48 -12.50 -14.08
CA MET A 92 -19.15 -11.10 -13.78
C MET A 92 -18.77 -10.92 -12.31
N ALA A 93 -19.52 -11.52 -11.39
CA ALA A 93 -19.23 -11.45 -9.96
C ALA A 93 -17.86 -12.05 -9.60
N PHE A 94 -17.54 -13.25 -10.11
CA PHE A 94 -16.24 -13.88 -9.85
C PHE A 94 -15.07 -13.11 -10.46
N ASN A 95 -15.22 -12.58 -11.67
CA ASN A 95 -14.19 -11.75 -12.30
C ASN A 95 -13.96 -10.45 -11.52
N LEU A 96 -15.03 -9.81 -11.03
CA LEU A 96 -14.91 -8.61 -10.21
C LEU A 96 -14.14 -8.88 -8.91
N ILE A 97 -14.42 -10.00 -8.23
CA ILE A 97 -13.70 -10.40 -7.01
C ILE A 97 -12.21 -10.63 -7.31
N SER A 98 -11.91 -11.32 -8.42
CA SER A 98 -10.53 -11.57 -8.84
C SER A 98 -9.76 -10.28 -9.11
N GLU A 99 -10.40 -9.32 -9.80
CA GLU A 99 -9.79 -8.04 -10.12
C GLU A 99 -9.55 -7.17 -8.88
N VAL A 100 -10.50 -7.16 -7.93
CA VAL A 100 -10.31 -6.49 -6.63
C VAL A 100 -9.13 -7.10 -5.88
N GLY A 101 -8.99 -8.43 -5.89
CA GLY A 101 -7.83 -9.11 -5.30
C GLY A 101 -6.52 -8.64 -5.91
N ARG A 102 -6.43 -8.64 -7.25
CA ARG A 102 -5.24 -8.20 -8.00
C ARG A 102 -4.84 -6.76 -7.69
N VAL A 103 -5.82 -5.88 -7.51
CA VAL A 103 -5.58 -4.49 -7.13
C VAL A 103 -5.03 -4.37 -5.70
N LEU A 104 -5.56 -5.18 -4.76
CA LEU A 104 -5.11 -5.20 -3.37
C LEU A 104 -3.71 -5.79 -3.18
N GLU A 105 -3.22 -6.59 -4.12
CA GLU A 105 -1.88 -7.17 -4.10
C GLU A 105 -0.75 -6.12 -4.25
N ASP A 106 -1.02 -4.97 -4.88
CA ASP A 106 -0.04 -3.88 -5.05
C ASP A 106 -0.54 -2.56 -4.42
N PRO A 107 -0.46 -2.42 -3.09
CA PRO A 107 -0.99 -1.25 -2.38
C PRO A 107 -0.18 0.03 -2.63
N PHE A 108 1.06 -0.07 -3.11
CA PHE A 108 1.94 1.07 -3.34
C PHE A 108 1.92 1.53 -4.81
N THR A 109 0.94 1.07 -5.58
CA THR A 109 0.70 1.53 -6.95
C THR A 109 0.36 3.02 -7.00
N MET A 110 0.68 3.68 -8.11
CA MET A 110 0.31 5.07 -8.39
C MET A 110 -1.05 5.18 -9.10
N PHE A 111 -1.83 4.09 -9.13
CA PHE A 111 -3.20 4.08 -9.63
C PHE A 111 -4.21 4.47 -8.55
N TYR A 112 -5.43 4.85 -8.95
CA TYR A 112 -6.47 5.40 -8.09
C TYR A 112 -6.88 4.49 -6.91
N ASN A 113 -6.53 3.21 -6.97
CA ASN A 113 -6.77 2.21 -5.93
C ASN A 113 -5.65 2.09 -4.90
N GLY A 114 -4.50 2.72 -5.17
CA GLY A 114 -3.31 2.66 -4.33
C GLY A 114 -3.46 3.53 -3.08
N LEU A 115 -2.52 3.36 -2.15
CA LEU A 115 -2.44 4.20 -0.96
C LEU A 115 -2.13 5.65 -1.34
N PRO A 116 -2.74 6.65 -0.68
CA PRO A 116 -2.50 8.07 -0.95
C PRO A 116 -1.17 8.54 -0.33
N LEU A 117 -0.04 7.99 -0.82
CA LEU A 117 1.29 8.16 -0.21
C LEU A 117 1.74 9.62 -0.17
N SER A 118 1.42 10.40 -1.20
CA SER A 118 1.80 11.81 -1.22
C SER A 118 1.02 12.64 -0.20
N ASP A 119 -0.25 12.30 0.05
CA ASP A 119 -1.08 12.98 1.03
C ASP A 119 -0.66 12.61 2.45
N LEU A 120 -0.33 11.35 2.68
CA LEU A 120 0.31 10.90 3.92
C LEU A 120 1.62 11.65 4.15
N SER A 121 2.46 11.78 3.12
CA SER A 121 3.72 12.53 3.19
C SER A 121 3.48 14.01 3.50
N ARG A 122 2.48 14.64 2.87
CA ARG A 122 2.09 16.03 3.14
C ARG A 122 1.62 16.21 4.58
N LYS A 123 0.85 15.26 5.12
CA LYS A 123 0.40 15.30 6.53
C LYS A 123 1.59 15.18 7.49
N ILE A 124 2.55 14.30 7.21
CA ILE A 124 3.77 14.17 8.00
C ILE A 124 4.55 15.48 7.99
N GLU A 125 4.73 16.10 6.83
CA GLU A 125 5.41 17.39 6.70
C GLU A 125 4.72 18.49 7.52
N ILE A 126 3.40 18.61 7.42
CA ILE A 126 2.62 19.61 8.17
C ILE A 126 2.80 19.39 9.68
N ASN A 127 2.69 18.16 10.16
CA ASN A 127 2.85 17.83 11.58
C ASN A 127 4.25 18.19 12.10
N LEU A 128 5.29 17.93 11.30
CA LEU A 128 6.67 18.28 11.66
C LEU A 128 6.87 19.80 11.72
N ARG A 129 6.40 20.55 10.71
CA ARG A 129 6.49 22.01 10.70
C ARG A 129 5.72 22.66 11.85
N GLN A 130 4.54 22.13 12.18
CA GLN A 130 3.78 22.56 13.36
C GLN A 130 4.55 22.34 14.66
N THR A 131 5.23 21.19 14.78
CA THR A 131 6.07 20.88 15.96
C THR A 131 7.25 21.85 16.07
N LEU A 132 7.79 22.33 14.94
CA LEU A 132 8.84 23.33 14.88
C LEU A 132 8.35 24.77 15.10
N GLY A 133 7.03 24.99 15.25
CA GLY A 133 6.43 26.32 15.43
C GLY A 133 6.35 27.14 14.14
N GLU A 134 6.50 26.52 12.97
CA GLU A 134 6.36 27.21 11.69
C GLU A 134 4.90 27.58 11.41
N THR A 135 4.66 28.80 10.93
CA THR A 135 3.33 29.32 10.59
C THR A 135 2.99 29.16 9.11
N GLU A 136 4.00 29.10 8.23
CA GLU A 136 3.83 28.85 6.80
C GLU A 136 3.74 27.34 6.53
N LEU A 137 2.53 26.81 6.68
CA LEU A 137 2.25 25.40 6.41
C LEU A 137 1.90 25.19 4.94
N PRO A 138 2.42 24.12 4.30
CA PRO A 138 2.01 23.78 2.96
C PRO A 138 0.51 23.44 2.95
N PRO A 139 -0.23 23.78 1.88
CA PRO A 139 -1.65 23.49 1.81
C PRO A 139 -1.90 21.99 1.87
N LEU A 140 -2.99 21.61 2.53
CA LEU A 140 -3.53 20.25 2.45
C LEU A 140 -3.86 19.96 0.98
N ARG A 141 -3.44 18.78 0.51
CA ARG A 141 -3.85 18.30 -0.81
C ARG A 141 -5.36 18.07 -0.77
N GLN A 142 -6.03 18.62 -1.76
CA GLN A 142 -7.47 18.42 -1.96
C GLN A 142 -7.68 17.18 -2.83
N PRO A 143 -8.77 16.44 -2.64
CA PRO A 143 -9.11 15.34 -3.54
C PRO A 143 -9.20 15.88 -4.97
N ALA A 144 -8.60 15.16 -5.92
CA ALA A 144 -8.82 15.43 -7.33
C ALA A 144 -10.32 15.25 -7.67
N PRO A 145 -10.83 15.77 -8.80
CA PRO A 145 -12.26 15.71 -9.15
C PRO A 145 -12.88 14.31 -9.18
N ASN A 146 -12.05 13.27 -9.26
CA ASN A 146 -12.39 11.86 -9.19
C ASN A 146 -12.50 11.32 -7.75
N GLY A 147 -12.42 12.17 -6.73
CA GLY A 147 -12.46 11.77 -5.31
C GLY A 147 -11.18 11.11 -4.81
N VAL A 148 -10.12 11.05 -5.63
CA VAL A 148 -8.87 10.39 -5.30
C VAL A 148 -7.91 11.40 -4.68
N LEU A 149 -7.38 11.01 -3.53
CA LEU A 149 -6.34 11.70 -2.76
C LEU A 149 -4.99 11.14 -3.24
N MET A 150 -4.18 11.91 -3.96
CA MET A 150 -2.95 11.45 -4.61
C MET A 150 -1.81 12.45 -4.53
#